data_AF-A0A849KUG1-F1
#
_entry.id   AF-A0A849KUG1-F1
#
_cell.length_a   1.000
_cell.length_b   1.000
_cell.length_c   1.000
_cell.angle_alpha   90.00
_cell.angle_beta   90.00
_cell.angle_gamma   90.00
#
_symmetry.space_group_name_H-M   'P 1'
#
loop_
_entity.id
_entity.type
_entity.pdbx_description
1 polymer ?
#
loop_
_entity_poly.entity_id
_entity_poly.type
_entity_poly.pdbx_seq_one_letter_code
_entity_poly.pdbx_strand_id
1 'polypeptide(L)'
;MTRDEFVNPQDLAIVEKFESAVAYLYPIIQACPRRHGILRDKMIDLLFDQVGLLYQAAKSKQASKLHAADANLATLRFWLRFAASPKLKLVSHHQHRVALRHIAETGAMLGQWIKTAKSNGRSGS
;
A
#
# COMPACT_ATOMS: atom_id res chain seq x y z
N MET A 1 13.36 -14.22 -1.92
CA MET A 1 12.53 -13.95 -3.10
C MET A 1 13.46 -13.54 -4.23
N THR A 2 13.40 -14.22 -5.37
CA THR A 2 14.30 -14.01 -6.52
C THR A 2 13.93 -12.69 -7.21
N ARG A 3 14.91 -11.83 -7.51
CA ARG A 3 14.68 -10.55 -8.20
C ARG A 3 14.22 -10.80 -9.63
N ASP A 4 13.17 -10.10 -10.06
CA ASP A 4 12.65 -10.13 -11.42
C ASP A 4 13.45 -9.15 -12.28
N GLU A 5 14.19 -9.64 -13.29
CA GLU A 5 15.22 -8.87 -14.03
C GLU A 5 14.64 -7.78 -14.97
N PHE A 6 13.33 -7.79 -15.21
CA PHE A 6 12.67 -6.90 -16.19
C PHE A 6 12.04 -5.63 -15.60
N VAL A 7 12.19 -5.37 -14.30
CA VAL A 7 11.58 -4.21 -13.62
C VAL A 7 12.67 -3.24 -13.18
N ASN A 8 12.45 -1.93 -13.39
CA ASN A 8 13.38 -0.89 -12.94
C ASN A 8 13.68 -1.05 -11.44
N PRO A 9 14.96 -1.05 -11.01
CA PRO A 9 15.33 -1.21 -9.60
C PRO A 9 14.61 -0.26 -8.63
N GLN A 10 14.28 0.96 -9.06
CA GLN A 10 13.52 1.92 -8.24
C GLN A 10 12.04 1.51 -8.10
N ASP A 11 11.45 0.93 -9.13
CA ASP A 11 10.07 0.45 -9.12
C ASP A 11 9.94 -0.84 -8.28
N LEU A 12 11.00 -1.66 -8.23
CA LEU A 12 11.11 -2.79 -7.30
C LEU A 12 11.24 -2.31 -5.84
N ALA A 13 11.96 -1.21 -5.59
CA ALA A 13 12.17 -0.72 -4.23
C ALA A 13 10.87 -0.30 -3.53
N ILE A 14 9.89 0.29 -4.25
CA ILE A 14 8.59 0.63 -3.66
C ILE A 14 7.76 -0.63 -3.34
N VAL A 15 7.87 -1.67 -4.17
CA VAL A 15 7.22 -2.97 -3.91
C VAL A 15 7.84 -3.62 -2.67
N GLU A 16 9.17 -3.75 -2.61
CA GLU A 16 9.89 -4.28 -1.43
C GLU A 16 9.53 -3.51 -0.15
N LYS A 17 9.38 -2.18 -0.27
CA LYS A 17 8.97 -1.35 0.86
C LYS A 17 7.56 -1.65 1.33
N PHE A 18 6.63 -1.85 0.39
CA PHE A 18 5.26 -2.20 0.72
C PHE A 18 5.12 -3.65 1.21
N GLU A 19 5.97 -4.58 0.76
CA GLU A 19 6.02 -5.94 1.31
C GLU A 19 6.33 -5.94 2.80
N SER A 20 7.19 -5.03 3.27
CA SER A 20 7.40 -4.84 4.71
C SER A 20 6.13 -4.40 5.43
N ALA A 21 5.27 -3.60 4.79
CA ALA A 21 3.97 -3.23 5.33
C ALA A 21 3.03 -4.44 5.41
N VAL A 22 3.01 -5.28 4.36
CA VAL A 22 2.21 -6.51 4.32
C VAL A 22 2.66 -7.49 5.40
N ALA A 23 3.96 -7.72 5.54
CA ALA A 23 4.53 -8.61 6.56
C ALA A 23 4.16 -8.17 7.99
N TYR A 24 4.09 -6.85 8.23
CA TYR A 24 3.65 -6.31 9.51
C TYR A 24 2.14 -6.42 9.73
N LEU A 25 1.33 -6.03 8.73
CA LEU A 25 -0.11 -5.87 8.87
C LEU A 25 -0.89 -7.18 8.76
N TYR A 26 -0.45 -8.09 7.90
CA TYR A 26 -1.16 -9.34 7.63
C TYR A 26 -1.44 -10.16 8.91
N PRO A 27 -0.45 -10.49 9.77
CA PRO A 27 -0.73 -11.25 10.99
C PRO A 27 -1.63 -10.50 11.98
N ILE A 28 -1.54 -9.17 12.04
CA ILE A 28 -2.38 -8.32 12.92
C ILE A 28 -3.84 -8.38 12.47
N ILE A 29 -4.08 -8.20 11.17
CA ILE A 29 -5.43 -8.23 10.60
C ILE A 29 -5.99 -9.66 10.68
N GLN A 30 -5.18 -10.67 10.41
CA GLN A 30 -5.64 -12.06 10.41
C GLN A 30 -6.03 -12.56 11.81
N ALA A 31 -5.45 -12.00 12.87
CA ALA A 31 -5.83 -12.27 14.26
C ALA A 31 -7.17 -11.64 14.66
N CYS A 32 -7.84 -10.91 13.77
CA CYS A 32 -9.11 -10.25 14.05
C CYS A 32 -10.23 -11.26 14.40
N PRO A 33 -11.06 -11.00 15.43
CA PRO A 33 -12.16 -11.89 15.81
C PRO A 33 -13.14 -12.15 14.66
N ARG A 34 -13.67 -13.38 14.57
CA ARG A 34 -14.56 -13.83 13.48
C ARG A 34 -15.78 -12.93 13.25
N ARG A 35 -16.30 -12.28 14.29
CA ARG A 35 -17.41 -11.30 14.20
C ARG A 35 -17.12 -10.10 13.30
N HIS A 36 -15.85 -9.82 13.02
CA HIS A 36 -15.39 -8.77 12.13
C HIS A 36 -14.80 -9.34 10.83
N GLY A 37 -15.15 -10.58 10.46
CA GLY A 37 -14.61 -11.28 9.29
C GLY A 37 -14.71 -10.47 7.99
N ILE A 38 -15.83 -9.78 7.75
CA ILE A 38 -16.01 -8.92 6.57
C ILE A 38 -14.97 -7.79 6.54
N LEU A 39 -14.72 -7.12 7.66
CA LEU A 39 -13.72 -6.06 7.74
C LEU A 39 -12.31 -6.62 7.55
N ARG A 40 -12.01 -7.75 8.19
CA ARG A 40 -10.73 -8.45 8.05
C ARG A 40 -10.46 -8.75 6.58
N ASP A 41 -11.40 -9.40 5.90
CA ASP A 41 -11.25 -9.82 4.51
C ASP A 41 -11.04 -8.59 3.61
N LYS A 42 -11.84 -7.53 3.80
CA LYS A 42 -11.65 -6.27 3.07
C LYS A 42 -10.28 -5.63 3.28
N MET A 43 -9.74 -5.67 4.50
CA MET A 43 -8.41 -5.11 4.76
C MET A 43 -7.29 -5.96 4.14
N ILE A 44 -7.45 -7.29 4.11
CA ILE A 44 -6.52 -8.20 3.45
C ILE A 44 -6.57 -8.00 1.93
N ASP A 45 -7.76 -7.89 1.35
CA ASP A 45 -7.95 -7.60 -0.08
C ASP A 45 -7.20 -6.31 -0.45
N LEU A 46 -7.39 -5.23 0.31
CA LEU A 46 -6.71 -3.95 0.05
C LEU A 46 -5.17 -4.05 0.14
N LEU A 47 -4.63 -4.90 1.03
CA LEU A 47 -3.20 -5.15 1.12
C LEU A 47 -2.68 -5.86 -0.14
N PHE A 48 -3.38 -6.90 -0.60
CA PHE A 48 -2.95 -7.66 -1.77
C PHE A 48 -3.18 -6.88 -3.06
N ASP A 49 -4.29 -6.16 -3.17
CA ASP A 49 -4.58 -5.26 -4.28
C ASP A 49 -3.50 -4.19 -4.42
N GLN A 50 -2.98 -3.64 -3.32
CA GLN A 50 -1.89 -2.67 -3.37
C GLN A 50 -0.64 -3.23 -4.05
N VAL A 51 -0.28 -4.48 -3.76
CA VAL A 51 0.86 -5.15 -4.42
C VAL A 51 0.61 -5.22 -5.92
N GLY A 52 -0.59 -5.68 -6.32
CA GLY A 52 -0.99 -5.74 -7.73
C GLY A 52 -0.97 -4.37 -8.42
N LEU A 53 -1.44 -3.32 -7.76
CA LEU A 53 -1.44 -1.95 -8.27
C LEU A 53 -0.02 -1.40 -8.47
N LEU A 54 0.91 -1.69 -7.54
CA LEU A 54 2.31 -1.29 -7.67
C LEU A 54 2.99 -2.01 -8.85
N TYR A 55 2.77 -3.31 -9.02
CA TYR A 55 3.29 -4.04 -10.18
C TYR A 55 2.71 -3.55 -11.51
N GLN A 56 1.41 -3.26 -11.54
CA GLN A 56 0.77 -2.68 -12.73
C GLN A 56 1.35 -1.31 -13.06
N ALA A 57 1.58 -0.46 -12.07
CA ALA A 57 2.19 0.85 -12.27
C ALA A 57 3.63 0.74 -12.77
N ALA A 58 4.41 -0.20 -12.23
CA ALA A 58 5.78 -0.49 -12.67
C ALA A 58 5.84 -0.92 -14.14
N LYS A 59 4.92 -1.80 -14.56
CA LYS A 59 4.93 -2.34 -15.92
C LYS A 59 4.27 -1.43 -16.96
N SER A 60 3.18 -0.72 -16.62
CA SER A 60 2.37 -0.03 -17.63
C SER A 60 2.85 1.37 -18.00
N LYS A 61 3.71 2.00 -17.18
CA LYS A 61 4.13 3.42 -17.32
C LYS A 61 2.95 4.42 -17.37
N GLN A 62 1.73 4.02 -17.02
CA GLN A 62 0.54 4.90 -17.05
C GLN A 62 0.33 5.61 -15.71
N ALA A 63 0.16 6.93 -15.76
CA ALA A 63 -0.08 7.75 -14.56
C ALA A 63 -1.38 7.37 -13.82
N SER A 64 -2.39 6.87 -14.54
CA SER A 64 -3.65 6.40 -13.93
C SER A 64 -3.43 5.25 -12.93
N LYS A 65 -2.47 4.34 -13.20
CA LYS A 65 -2.15 3.22 -12.31
C LYS A 65 -1.46 3.69 -11.02
N LEU A 66 -0.59 4.69 -11.12
CA LEU A 66 0.02 5.32 -9.94
C LEU A 66 -1.04 6.00 -9.06
N HIS A 67 -2.02 6.68 -9.67
CA HIS A 67 -3.12 7.29 -8.93
C HIS A 67 -4.04 6.26 -8.28
N ALA A 68 -4.29 5.11 -8.93
CA ALA A 68 -5.04 4.01 -8.33
C ALA A 68 -4.32 3.43 -7.10
N ALA A 69 -2.99 3.24 -7.19
CA ALA A 69 -2.17 2.81 -6.05
C ALA A 69 -2.23 3.82 -4.89
N ASP A 70 -2.22 5.12 -5.18
CA ASP A 70 -2.28 6.16 -4.14
C ASP A 70 -3.66 6.21 -3.45
N ALA A 71 -4.73 6.08 -4.24
CA ALA A 71 -6.09 5.98 -3.73
C ALA A 71 -6.25 4.76 -2.82
N ASN A 72 -5.67 3.62 -3.18
CA ASN A 72 -5.73 2.41 -2.37
C ASN A 72 -4.94 2.56 -1.04
N LEU A 73 -3.77 3.22 -1.05
CA LEU A 73 -3.06 3.59 0.19
C LEU A 73 -3.92 4.50 1.10
N ALA A 74 -4.64 5.47 0.52
CA ALA A 74 -5.55 6.32 1.29
C ALA A 74 -6.70 5.53 1.93
N THR A 75 -7.27 4.58 1.17
CA THR A 75 -8.28 3.64 1.67
C THR A 75 -7.75 2.77 2.81
N LEU A 76 -6.52 2.24 2.69
CA LEU A 76 -5.86 1.50 3.78
C LEU A 76 -5.72 2.34 5.06
N ARG A 77 -5.30 3.61 4.95
CA ARG A 77 -5.21 4.53 6.12
C ARG A 77 -6.56 4.72 6.80
N PHE A 78 -7.63 4.84 6.02
CA PHE A 78 -8.99 4.95 6.57
C PHE A 78 -9.37 3.69 7.37
N TRP A 79 -9.19 2.50 6.79
CA TRP A 79 -9.56 1.26 7.46
C TRP A 79 -8.72 0.96 8.70
N LEU A 80 -7.44 1.30 8.69
CA LEU A 80 -6.59 1.20 9.88
C LEU A 80 -7.07 2.12 11.01
N ARG A 81 -7.46 3.36 10.69
CA ARG A 81 -8.05 4.29 11.67
C ARG A 81 -9.35 3.72 12.24
N PHE A 82 -10.19 3.16 11.38
CA PHE A 82 -11.44 2.53 11.80
C PHE A 82 -11.20 1.34 12.72
N ALA A 83 -10.28 0.43 12.35
CA ALA A 83 -9.91 -0.75 13.12
C ALA A 83 -9.26 -0.40 14.49
N ALA A 84 -8.54 0.72 14.55
CA ALA A 84 -7.93 1.24 15.78
C ALA A 84 -8.91 2.08 16.64
N SER A 85 -10.16 2.27 16.20
CA SER A 85 -11.11 3.11 16.94
C SER A 85 -11.41 2.52 18.33
N PRO A 86 -11.73 3.36 19.33
CA PRO A 86 -12.03 2.90 20.69
C PRO A 86 -13.20 1.92 20.78
N LYS A 87 -14.08 1.88 19.77
CA LYS A 87 -15.20 0.94 19.70
C LYS A 87 -14.78 -0.45 19.22
N LEU A 88 -13.86 -0.52 18.26
CA LEU A 88 -13.44 -1.77 17.64
C LEU A 88 -12.21 -2.40 18.30
N LYS A 89 -11.19 -1.58 18.62
CA LYS A 89 -9.93 -2.00 19.28
C LYS A 89 -9.27 -3.23 18.63
N LEU A 90 -9.39 -3.38 17.31
CA LEU A 90 -8.81 -4.50 16.56
C LEU A 90 -7.32 -4.32 16.33
N VAL A 91 -6.89 -3.06 16.26
CA VAL A 91 -5.50 -2.66 16.13
C VAL A 91 -5.16 -1.77 17.32
N SER A 92 -4.08 -2.08 18.05
CA SER A 92 -3.63 -1.24 19.16
C SER A 92 -3.11 0.12 18.66
N HIS A 93 -3.07 1.14 19.53
CA HIS A 93 -2.51 2.43 19.16
C HIS A 93 -1.06 2.34 18.68
N HIS A 94 -0.26 1.47 19.30
CA HIS A 94 1.11 1.22 18.88
C HIS A 94 1.15 0.59 17.48
N GLN A 95 0.34 -0.46 17.24
CA GLN A 95 0.27 -1.12 15.93
C GLN A 95 -0.21 -0.17 14.84
N HIS A 96 -1.20 0.66 15.14
CA HIS A 96 -1.72 1.67 14.21
C HIS A 96 -0.62 2.67 13.83
N ARG A 97 0.15 3.17 14.80
CA ARG A 97 1.27 4.09 14.53
C ARG A 97 2.34 3.48 13.63
N VAL A 98 2.73 2.22 13.90
CA VAL A 98 3.74 1.51 13.09
C VAL A 98 3.21 1.24 11.69
N ALA A 99 1.95 0.81 11.55
CA ALA A 99 1.30 0.61 10.26
C ALA A 99 1.26 1.90 9.42
N LEU A 100 0.88 3.03 10.03
CA LEU A 100 0.85 4.31 9.34
C LEU A 100 2.24 4.75 8.86
N ARG A 101 3.31 4.41 9.59
CA ARG A 101 4.68 4.67 9.16
C ARG A 101 5.01 3.90 7.87
N HIS A 102 4.73 2.60 7.83
CA HIS A 102 4.94 1.80 6.61
C HIS A 102 4.19 2.35 5.39
N ILE A 103 2.92 2.74 5.60
CA ILE A 103 2.09 3.31 4.53
C ILE A 103 2.55 4.71 4.12
N ALA A 104 3.05 5.52 5.06
CA ALA A 104 3.59 6.84 4.76
C ALA A 104 4.88 6.76 3.96
N GLU A 105 5.78 5.84 4.31
CA GLU A 105 7.03 5.60 3.57
C GLU A 105 6.74 5.14 2.14
N THR A 106 5.82 4.19 1.95
CA THR A 106 5.37 3.77 0.60
C THR A 106 4.72 4.92 -0.17
N GLY A 107 3.85 5.71 0.49
CA GLY A 107 3.18 6.86 -0.12
C GLY A 107 4.13 7.97 -0.55
N ALA A 108 5.22 8.20 0.19
CA ALA A 108 6.25 9.18 -0.17
C ALA A 108 6.98 8.75 -1.46
N MET A 109 7.34 7.47 -1.58
CA MET A 109 7.94 6.90 -2.79
C MET A 109 6.99 7.02 -3.98
N LEU A 110 5.71 6.67 -3.77
CA LEU A 110 4.69 6.76 -4.82
C LEU A 110 4.45 8.20 -5.27
N GLY A 111 4.40 9.14 -4.32
CA GLY A 111 4.23 10.57 -4.62
C GLY A 111 5.40 11.12 -5.43
N GLN A 112 6.62 10.69 -5.15
CA GLN A 112 7.79 11.07 -5.95
C GLN A 112 7.71 10.47 -7.36
N TRP A 113 7.29 9.21 -7.48
CA TRP A 113 7.10 8.56 -8.77
C TRP A 113 6.05 9.26 -9.64
N ILE A 114 4.91 9.64 -9.05
CA ILE A 114 3.88 10.44 -9.73
C ILE A 114 4.43 11.76 -10.26
N LYS A 115 5.27 12.46 -9.47
CA LYS A 115 5.90 13.73 -9.89
C LYS A 115 6.83 13.51 -11.08
N THR A 116 7.69 12.49 -11.03
CA THR A 116 8.61 12.14 -12.12
C THR A 116 7.85 11.77 -13.39
N ALA A 117 6.80 10.94 -13.29
CA ALA A 117 5.97 10.56 -14.43
C ALA A 117 5.30 11.77 -15.10
N LYS A 118 4.80 12.73 -14.30
CA LYS A 118 4.21 13.98 -14.82
C LYS A 118 5.24 14.89 -15.50
N SER A 119 6.47 14.94 -14.98
CA SER A 119 7.56 15.70 -15.60
C SER A 119 7.91 15.14 -16.99
N ASN A 120 8.04 13.82 -17.10
CA ASN A 120 8.41 13.17 -18.36
C ASN A 120 7.31 13.29 -19.43
N GLY A 121 6.04 13.32 -19.02
CA GLY A 121 4.92 13.55 -19.95
C GLY A 121 4.84 14.99 -20.49
N ARG A 122 5.46 15.98 -19.83
CA ARG A 122 5.51 17.38 -20.29
C ARG A 122 6.63 17.68 -21.27
N SER A 123 7.67 16.85 -21.32
CA SER A 123 8.82 17.03 -22.23
C SER A 123 8.61 16.40 -23.61
N GLY A 124 7.45 15.77 -23.84
CA GLY A 124 7.08 15.13 -25.11
C GLY A 124 5.92 15.82 -25.84
N SER A 125 5.72 17.12 -25.65
CA SER A 125 4.76 17.95 -26.39
C SER A 125 5.45 19.11 -27.09
#